data_AF-X1NJU9-F1
#
_entry.id   AF-X1NJU9-F1
#
_cell.length_a   1.000
_cell.length_b   1.000
_cell.length_c   1.000
_cell.angle_alpha   90.00
_cell.angle_beta   90.00
_cell.angle_gamma   90.00
#
_symmetry.space_group_name_H-M   'P 1'
#
loop_
_entity.id
_entity.type
_entity.pdbx_description
1 polymer ?
#
loop_
_entity_poly.entity_id
_entity_poly.type
_entity_poly.pdbx_seq_one_letter_code
_entity_poly.pdbx_strand_id
1 'polypeptide(L)'
;SGWWTLILAACFVVLLGGARVIRPDTFRGVGGTGRPTEAMAEVWFPLAAIPVIGVGWIWLDKPLVAISCLLFMAWGDMTTGVVRSQIYGRAVKGLWGSAAMFVTCLIIAWCFISPFWVGAVTALVATITEWACGDVGIIKPLDDNLMIPLTSCATAFGILALIGG
;
A
#
# COMPACT_ATOMS: atom_id res chain seq x y z
N SER A 1 22.67 -1.24 -2.00
CA SER A 1 22.61 -0.46 -0.74
C SER A 1 21.22 0.17 -0.61
N GLY A 2 20.35 -0.38 0.25
CA GLY A 2 18.98 0.10 0.49
C GLY A 2 18.87 1.14 1.62
N TRP A 3 20.00 1.56 2.19
CA TRP A 3 20.03 2.52 3.31
C TRP A 3 19.53 3.91 2.91
N TRP A 4 19.90 4.39 1.72
CA TRP A 4 19.46 5.69 1.22
C TRP A 4 17.93 5.73 1.03
N THR A 5 17.31 4.65 0.56
CA THR A 5 15.85 4.58 0.41
C THR A 5 15.13 4.59 1.76
N LEU A 6 15.72 3.97 2.79
CA LEU A 6 15.16 4.00 4.15
C LEU A 6 15.31 5.38 4.79
N ILE A 7 16.45 6.03 4.61
CA ILE A 7 16.69 7.41 5.07
C ILE A 7 15.68 8.36 4.40
N LEU A 8 15.47 8.23 3.10
CA LEU A 8 14.48 9.04 2.38
C LEU A 8 13.07 8.81 2.92
N ALA A 9 12.65 7.55 3.12
CA ALA A 9 11.34 7.24 3.69
C ALA A 9 11.16 7.86 5.09
N ALA A 10 12.17 7.74 5.96
CA ALA A 10 12.16 8.35 7.29
C ALA A 10 12.10 9.88 7.23
N CYS A 11 12.86 10.52 6.34
CA CYS A 11 12.79 11.95 6.12
C CYS A 11 11.39 12.39 5.65
N PHE A 12 10.75 11.65 4.74
CA PHE A 12 9.38 11.93 4.30
C PHE A 12 8.36 11.80 5.44
N VAL A 13 8.50 10.79 6.31
CA VAL A 13 7.63 10.67 7.51
C VAL A 13 7.78 11.89 8.41
N VAL A 14 9.02 12.30 8.71
CA VAL A 14 9.27 13.46 9.58
C VAL A 14 8.78 14.74 8.93
N LEU A 15 9.00 14.92 7.63
CA LEU A 15 8.60 16.11 6.89
C LEU A 15 7.07 16.22 6.82
N LEU A 16 6.37 15.16 6.41
CA LEU A 16 4.90 15.16 6.31
C LEU A 16 4.24 15.19 7.69
N GLY A 17 4.76 14.43 8.66
CA GLY A 17 4.30 14.47 10.04
C GLY A 17 4.51 15.85 10.69
N GLY A 18 5.67 16.45 10.51
CA GLY A 18 5.97 17.79 10.99
C GLY A 18 5.12 18.86 10.31
N ALA A 19 4.96 18.76 8.98
CA ALA A 19 4.10 19.66 8.22
C ALA A 19 2.62 19.55 8.64
N ARG A 20 2.17 18.37 9.09
CA ARG A 20 0.85 18.17 9.68
C ARG A 20 0.71 18.83 11.06
N VAL A 21 1.74 18.74 11.91
CA VAL A 21 1.75 19.40 13.23
C VAL A 21 1.74 20.92 13.08
N ILE A 22 2.47 21.46 12.10
CA ILE A 22 2.60 22.90 11.88
C ILE A 22 1.41 23.46 11.07
N ARG A 23 0.91 22.70 10.09
CA ARG A 23 -0.17 23.11 9.18
C ARG A 23 -1.17 21.97 8.91
N PRO A 24 -2.05 21.65 9.87
CA PRO A 24 -2.98 20.53 9.75
C PRO A 24 -3.95 20.67 8.58
N ASP A 25 -4.32 21.88 8.17
CA ASP A 25 -5.34 22.08 7.13
C ASP A 25 -4.79 22.19 5.70
N THR A 26 -3.46 22.26 5.54
CA THR A 26 -2.84 22.44 4.22
C THR A 26 -2.79 21.14 3.44
N PHE A 27 -2.63 20.01 4.14
CA PHE A 27 -2.72 18.69 3.55
C PHE A 27 -4.17 18.22 3.64
N ARG A 28 -4.99 18.79 2.76
CA ARG A 28 -6.26 18.17 2.38
C ARG A 28 -5.85 16.99 1.52
N GLY A 29 -5.78 15.80 2.14
CA GLY A 29 -5.51 14.56 1.41
C GLY A 29 -6.32 14.57 0.12
N VAL A 30 -5.72 14.11 -0.97
CA VAL A 30 -6.21 14.23 -2.36
C VAL A 30 -7.56 13.51 -2.61
N GLY A 31 -8.28 13.10 -1.57
CA GLY A 31 -9.67 12.68 -1.60
C GLY A 31 -10.60 13.87 -1.39
N GLY A 32 -11.51 14.08 -2.34
CA GLY A 32 -12.47 15.17 -2.37
C GLY A 32 -13.35 15.35 -1.12
N THR A 33 -14.23 16.34 -1.20
CA THR A 33 -15.16 16.77 -0.15
C THR A 33 -15.87 15.60 0.53
N GLY A 34 -15.45 15.23 1.76
CA GLY A 34 -16.14 14.22 2.57
C GLY A 34 -15.27 13.23 3.37
N ARG A 35 -13.93 13.19 3.21
CA ARG A 35 -13.08 12.37 4.09
C ARG A 35 -12.81 13.07 5.44
N PRO A 36 -12.79 12.33 6.57
CA PRO A 36 -12.54 12.91 7.88
C PRO A 36 -11.17 13.60 7.92
N THR A 37 -11.13 14.78 8.53
CA THR A 37 -9.95 15.65 8.68
C THR A 37 -8.79 14.99 9.43
N GLU A 38 -8.94 13.78 9.95
CA GLU A 38 -7.93 13.04 10.70
C GLU A 38 -7.20 11.97 9.87
N ALA A 39 -7.58 11.76 8.59
CA ALA A 39 -6.97 10.74 7.75
C ALA A 39 -5.50 11.09 7.41
N MET A 40 -4.55 10.45 8.09
CA MET A 40 -3.10 10.64 7.89
C MET A 40 -2.51 9.73 6.81
N ALA A 41 -3.31 9.39 5.80
CA ALA A 41 -2.98 8.50 4.69
C ALA A 41 -1.59 8.76 4.08
N GLU A 42 -1.25 10.03 3.91
CA GLU A 42 0.02 10.53 3.38
C GLU A 42 1.24 10.33 4.31
N VAL A 43 1.02 10.20 5.62
CA VAL A 43 2.08 9.88 6.61
C VAL A 43 2.16 8.36 6.81
N TRP A 44 1.02 7.68 6.81
CA TRP A 44 0.96 6.22 6.98
C TRP A 44 1.66 5.45 5.88
N PHE A 45 1.57 5.91 4.62
CA PHE A 45 2.25 5.26 3.49
C PHE A 45 3.80 5.27 3.61
N PRO A 46 4.48 6.41 3.77
CA PRO A 46 5.93 6.42 3.98
C PRO A 46 6.33 5.75 5.31
N LEU A 47 5.46 5.78 6.33
CA LEU A 47 5.69 5.01 7.56
C LEU A 47 5.68 3.50 7.30
N ALA A 48 4.76 3.00 6.47
CA ALA A 48 4.70 1.60 6.04
C ALA A 48 5.91 1.22 5.18
N ALA A 49 6.46 2.17 4.42
CA ALA A 49 7.65 1.95 3.61
C ALA A 49 8.91 1.66 4.44
N ILE A 50 9.03 2.21 5.66
CA ILE A 50 10.19 1.97 6.54
C ILE A 50 10.39 0.46 6.84
N PRO A 51 9.42 -0.27 7.43
CA PRO A 51 9.58 -1.69 7.69
C PRO A 51 9.64 -2.52 6.40
N VAL A 52 8.91 -2.16 5.35
CA VAL A 52 8.94 -2.90 4.07
C VAL A 52 10.32 -2.82 3.41
N ILE A 53 10.94 -1.64 3.38
CA ILE A 53 12.30 -1.46 2.85
C ILE A 53 13.33 -2.06 3.81
N GLY A 54 13.19 -1.83 5.12
CA GLY A 54 14.12 -2.35 6.12
C GLY A 54 14.18 -3.88 6.14
N VAL A 55 13.02 -4.54 6.18
CA VAL A 55 12.94 -6.02 6.19
C VAL A 55 13.19 -6.57 4.80
N GLY A 56 12.46 -6.09 3.79
CA GLY A 56 12.47 -6.72 2.48
C GLY A 56 13.71 -6.42 1.64
N TRP A 57 14.22 -5.19 1.69
CA TRP A 57 15.41 -4.80 0.94
C TRP A 57 16.68 -5.01 1.76
N ILE A 58 16.76 -4.47 2.98
CA ILE A 58 18.03 -4.47 3.74
C ILE A 58 18.30 -5.82 4.39
N TRP A 59 17.30 -6.47 4.99
CA TRP A 59 17.53 -7.73 5.72
C TRP A 59 17.44 -8.98 4.83
N LEU A 60 16.50 -9.00 3.89
CA LEU A 60 16.24 -10.16 3.02
C LEU A 60 16.85 -10.05 1.62
N ASP A 61 17.57 -8.95 1.32
CA ASP A 61 18.22 -8.68 0.02
C ASP A 61 17.31 -8.87 -1.21
N LYS A 62 15.99 -8.67 -1.05
CA LYS A 62 14.97 -8.82 -2.10
C LYS A 62 14.27 -7.49 -2.39
N PRO A 63 14.99 -6.52 -2.99
CA PRO A 63 14.47 -5.17 -3.24
C PRO A 63 13.20 -5.15 -4.11
N LEU A 64 13.16 -5.99 -5.14
CA LEU A 64 12.05 -6.00 -6.11
C LEU A 64 10.73 -6.43 -5.44
N VAL A 65 10.78 -7.37 -4.50
CA VAL A 65 9.61 -7.84 -3.76
C VAL A 65 9.10 -6.74 -2.81
N ALA A 66 10.01 -6.06 -2.11
CA ALA A 66 9.67 -4.94 -1.23
C ALA A 66 9.02 -3.78 -2.00
N ILE A 67 9.63 -3.40 -3.15
CA ILE A 67 9.10 -2.34 -4.01
C ILE A 67 7.72 -2.73 -4.56
N SER A 68 7.53 -3.99 -4.96
CA SER A 68 6.23 -4.47 -5.45
C SER A 68 5.12 -4.30 -4.43
N CYS A 69 5.39 -4.58 -3.15
CA CYS A 69 4.42 -4.42 -2.07
C CYS A 69 4.01 -2.95 -1.87
N LEU A 70 4.96 -2.01 -2.05
CA LEU A 70 4.65 -0.57 -2.02
C LEU A 70 3.88 -0.12 -3.26
N LEU A 71 4.22 -0.67 -4.43
CA LEU A 71 3.51 -0.39 -5.68
C LEU A 71 2.08 -0.93 -5.67
N PHE A 72 1.82 -2.08 -5.04
CA PHE A 72 0.45 -2.61 -4.90
C PHE A 72 -0.48 -1.62 -4.20
N MET A 73 0.02 -0.94 -3.16
CA MET A 73 -0.73 0.13 -2.53
C MET A 73 -0.83 1.34 -3.46
N ALA A 74 0.30 1.88 -3.93
CA ALA A 74 0.32 3.17 -4.64
C ALA A 74 -0.48 3.13 -5.95
N TRP A 75 -0.29 2.10 -6.77
CA TRP A 75 -0.99 1.92 -8.04
C TRP A 75 -2.33 1.20 -7.90
N GLY A 76 -2.45 0.28 -6.95
CA GLY A 76 -3.70 -0.44 -6.70
C GLY A 76 -4.79 0.47 -6.16
N ASP A 77 -4.49 1.32 -5.17
CA ASP A 77 -5.48 2.28 -4.64
C ASP A 77 -5.79 3.38 -5.66
N MET A 78 -4.79 3.86 -6.42
CA MET A 78 -5.01 4.81 -7.52
C MET A 78 -6.00 4.26 -8.55
N THR A 79 -5.78 3.05 -9.05
CA THR A 79 -6.67 2.42 -10.06
C THR A 79 -8.06 2.17 -9.49
N THR A 80 -8.14 1.74 -8.24
CA THR A 80 -9.39 1.58 -7.52
C THR A 80 -10.15 2.91 -7.39
N GLY A 81 -9.47 4.00 -7.05
CA GLY A 81 -10.06 5.33 -6.95
C GLY A 81 -10.60 5.84 -8.28
N VAL A 82 -9.87 5.63 -9.38
CA VAL A 82 -10.32 5.97 -10.74
C VAL A 82 -11.56 5.17 -11.11
N VAL A 83 -11.54 3.86 -10.93
CA VAL A 83 -12.68 2.99 -11.26
C VAL A 83 -13.90 3.29 -10.38
N ARG A 84 -13.69 3.58 -9.09
CA ARG A 84 -14.76 3.99 -8.17
C ARG A 84 -15.41 5.30 -8.61
N SER A 85 -14.60 6.28 -9.01
CA SER A 85 -15.09 7.57 -9.51
C SER A 85 -15.89 7.42 -10.80
N GLN A 86 -15.40 6.63 -11.76
CA GLN A 86 -16.02 6.47 -13.08
C GLN A 86 -17.29 5.59 -13.05
N ILE A 87 -17.27 4.47 -12.33
CA ILE A 87 -18.38 3.49 -12.36
C ILE A 87 -19.46 3.85 -11.33
N TYR A 88 -19.06 4.18 -10.11
CA TYR A 88 -20.02 4.32 -9.00
C TYR A 88 -20.36 5.77 -8.69
N GLY A 89 -19.52 6.73 -9.09
CA GLY A 89 -19.73 8.16 -8.81
C GLY A 89 -19.71 8.52 -7.31
N ARG A 90 -19.38 7.57 -6.44
CA ARG A 90 -19.36 7.70 -4.98
C ARG A 90 -18.23 6.86 -4.39
N ALA A 91 -17.74 7.24 -3.21
CA ALA A 91 -16.67 6.54 -2.51
C ALA A 91 -17.19 5.23 -1.87
N VAL A 92 -17.46 4.21 -2.70
CA VAL A 92 -17.87 2.87 -2.26
C VAL A 92 -16.82 1.83 -2.64
N LYS A 93 -16.54 0.88 -1.75
CA LYS A 93 -15.72 -0.30 -2.08
C LYS A 93 -16.54 -1.30 -2.89
N GLY A 94 -16.67 -1.03 -4.20
CA GLY A 94 -17.35 -1.90 -5.14
C GLY A 94 -16.44 -2.99 -5.71
N LEU A 95 -17.04 -4.11 -6.14
CA LEU A 95 -16.34 -5.25 -6.74
C LEU A 95 -15.48 -4.86 -7.96
N TRP A 96 -15.96 -3.92 -8.79
CA TRP A 96 -15.20 -3.47 -9.96
C TRP A 96 -13.90 -2.74 -9.60
N GLY A 97 -13.90 -2.00 -8.49
CA GLY A 97 -12.69 -1.34 -7.99
C GLY A 97 -11.65 -2.36 -7.52
N SER A 98 -12.08 -3.32 -6.70
CA SER A 98 -11.21 -4.42 -6.23
C SER A 98 -10.71 -5.30 -7.38
N ALA A 99 -11.53 -5.56 -8.41
CA ALA A 99 -11.09 -6.28 -9.60
C ALA A 99 -9.99 -5.51 -10.35
N ALA A 100 -10.12 -4.19 -10.49
CA ALA A 100 -9.10 -3.35 -11.12
C ALA A 100 -7.79 -3.32 -10.32
N MET A 101 -7.88 -3.24 -8.98
CA MET A 101 -6.71 -3.39 -8.10
C MET A 101 -6.01 -4.72 -8.34
N PHE A 102 -6.77 -5.82 -8.31
CA PHE A 102 -6.22 -7.16 -8.44
C PHE A 102 -5.46 -7.33 -9.77
N VAL A 103 -6.04 -6.87 -10.87
CA VAL A 103 -5.38 -6.91 -12.20
C VAL A 103 -4.10 -6.07 -12.18
N THR A 104 -4.13 -4.87 -11.60
CA THR A 104 -2.96 -3.99 -11.50
C THR A 104 -1.85 -4.62 -10.67
N CYS A 105 -2.19 -5.19 -9.51
CA CYS A 105 -1.25 -5.90 -8.65
C CYS A 105 -0.70 -7.17 -9.33
N LEU A 106 -1.49 -7.89 -10.12
CA LEU A 106 -1.01 -9.04 -10.91
C LEU A 106 0.02 -8.62 -11.96
N ILE A 107 -0.20 -7.50 -12.65
CA ILE A 107 0.77 -6.99 -13.64
C ILE A 107 2.08 -6.63 -12.95
N ILE A 108 2.02 -5.91 -11.83
CA ILE A 108 3.21 -5.55 -11.04
C ILE A 108 3.90 -6.83 -10.52
N ALA A 109 3.15 -7.78 -9.99
CA ALA A 109 3.67 -9.05 -9.51
C ALA A 109 4.39 -9.83 -10.64
N TRP A 110 3.82 -9.86 -11.84
CA TRP A 110 4.42 -10.52 -12.99
C TRP A 110 5.75 -9.89 -13.40
N CYS A 111 5.86 -8.56 -13.34
CA CYS A 111 7.10 -7.87 -13.70
C CYS A 111 8.22 -8.04 -12.66
N PHE A 112 7.89 -8.13 -11.37
CA PHE A 112 8.87 -7.95 -10.30
C PHE A 112 9.03 -9.12 -9.32
N ILE A 113 8.05 -10.05 -9.24
CA ILE A 113 8.08 -11.19 -8.31
C ILE A 113 8.20 -12.50 -9.09
N SER A 114 9.30 -13.21 -8.89
CA SER A 114 9.49 -14.57 -9.36
C SER A 114 9.65 -15.52 -8.17
N PRO A 115 8.88 -16.63 -8.09
CA PRO A 115 7.93 -17.15 -9.09
C PRO A 115 6.54 -16.47 -9.04
N PHE A 116 5.88 -16.38 -10.22
CA PHE A 116 4.64 -15.61 -10.41
C PHE A 116 3.50 -16.00 -9.45
N TRP A 117 3.36 -17.28 -9.11
CA TRP A 117 2.31 -17.75 -8.22
C TRP A 117 2.39 -17.12 -6.82
N VAL A 118 3.60 -16.83 -6.33
CA VAL A 118 3.80 -16.12 -5.06
C VAL A 118 3.24 -14.70 -5.17
N GLY A 119 3.60 -14.01 -6.26
CA GLY A 119 3.10 -12.67 -6.53
C GLY A 119 1.58 -12.62 -6.74
N ALA A 120 0.99 -13.66 -7.34
CA ALA A 120 -0.47 -13.77 -7.50
C ALA A 120 -1.19 -13.93 -6.15
N VAL A 121 -0.65 -14.75 -5.25
CA VAL A 121 -1.19 -14.87 -3.88
C VAL A 121 -1.02 -13.56 -3.12
N THR A 122 0.13 -12.88 -3.24
CA THR A 122 0.34 -11.58 -2.62
C THR A 122 -0.63 -10.52 -3.15
N ALA A 123 -0.86 -10.47 -4.46
CA ALA A 123 -1.83 -9.56 -5.09
C ALA A 123 -3.27 -9.82 -4.62
N LEU A 124 -3.63 -11.10 -4.43
CA LEU A 124 -4.92 -11.48 -3.88
C LEU A 124 -5.07 -10.98 -2.44
N VAL A 125 -4.06 -11.23 -1.58
CA VAL A 125 -4.06 -10.76 -0.20
C VAL A 125 -4.09 -9.24 -0.11
N ALA A 126 -3.36 -8.53 -0.99
CA ALA A 126 -3.40 -7.07 -1.08
C ALA A 126 -4.82 -6.57 -1.39
N THR A 127 -5.50 -7.21 -2.34
CA THR A 127 -6.87 -6.85 -2.74
C THR A 127 -7.88 -7.15 -1.63
N ILE A 128 -7.72 -8.26 -0.92
CA ILE A 128 -8.55 -8.61 0.25
C ILE A 128 -8.30 -7.61 1.37
N THR A 129 -7.04 -7.21 1.61
CA THR A 129 -6.68 -6.23 2.63
C THR A 129 -7.32 -4.88 2.34
N GLU A 130 -7.27 -4.40 1.08
CA GLU A 130 -7.99 -3.19 0.64
C GLU A 130 -9.50 -3.34 0.81
N TRP A 131 -10.08 -4.52 0.58
CA TRP A 131 -11.52 -4.69 0.80
C TRP A 131 -11.89 -4.69 2.29
N ALA A 132 -11.00 -5.22 3.14
CA ALA A 132 -11.23 -5.40 4.57
C ALA A 132 -10.91 -4.17 5.42
N CYS A 133 -9.82 -3.44 5.16
CA CYS A 133 -9.39 -2.25 5.92
C CYS A 133 -9.95 -0.95 5.31
N GLY A 134 -9.76 0.18 5.97
CA GLY A 134 -10.03 1.53 5.43
C GLY A 134 -11.34 2.19 5.88
N ASP A 135 -11.43 3.51 5.63
CA ASP A 135 -12.59 4.36 6.00
C ASP A 135 -13.94 3.83 5.49
N VAL A 136 -13.92 3.10 4.36
CA VAL A 136 -15.08 2.53 3.67
C VAL A 136 -15.10 0.99 3.76
N GLY A 137 -14.13 0.38 4.45
CA GLY A 137 -14.02 -1.07 4.65
C GLY A 137 -14.70 -1.58 5.92
N ILE A 138 -14.50 -2.88 6.21
CA ILE A 138 -15.04 -3.56 7.40
C ILE A 138 -14.34 -3.05 8.67
N ILE A 139 -13.02 -2.81 8.57
CA ILE A 139 -12.17 -2.39 9.68
C ILE A 139 -11.81 -0.92 9.53
N LYS A 140 -12.72 -0.05 9.99
CA LYS A 140 -12.57 1.41 9.96
C LYS A 140 -11.33 1.99 10.68
N PRO A 141 -10.82 1.44 11.79
CA PRO A 141 -9.68 2.06 12.48
C PRO A 141 -8.32 1.75 11.82
N LEU A 142 -8.27 0.85 10.83
CA LEU A 142 -7.02 0.51 10.14
C LEU A 142 -6.96 1.17 8.77
N ASP A 143 -5.92 1.99 8.56
CA ASP A 143 -5.65 2.67 7.29
C ASP A 143 -5.07 1.69 6.25
N ASP A 144 -5.68 1.68 5.06
CA ASP A 144 -5.28 0.86 3.92
C ASP A 144 -3.83 1.11 3.51
N ASN A 145 -3.36 2.35 3.71
CA ASN A 145 -2.03 2.80 3.34
C ASN A 145 -0.93 2.17 4.19
N LEU A 146 -1.28 1.77 5.42
CA LEU A 146 -0.39 1.06 6.32
C LEU A 146 -0.50 -0.46 6.13
N MET A 147 -1.74 -0.96 5.99
CA MET A 147 -2.00 -2.40 5.98
C MET A 147 -1.62 -3.08 4.68
N ILE A 148 -1.92 -2.51 3.52
CA ILE A 148 -1.64 -3.16 2.24
C ILE A 148 -0.14 -3.44 2.07
N PRO A 149 0.78 -2.49 2.29
CA PRO A 149 2.21 -2.77 2.16
C PRO A 149 2.70 -3.81 3.17
N LEU A 150 2.22 -3.76 4.41
CA LEU A 150 2.64 -4.65 5.49
C LEU A 150 2.13 -6.08 5.29
N THR A 151 0.85 -6.28 4.98
CA THR A 151 0.27 -7.61 4.76
C THR A 151 0.81 -8.25 3.48
N SER A 152 1.04 -7.44 2.43
CA SER A 152 1.65 -7.91 1.18
C SER A 152 3.09 -8.35 1.42
N CYS A 153 3.88 -7.54 2.13
CA CYS A 153 5.26 -7.85 2.48
C CYS A 153 5.32 -9.12 3.34
N ALA A 154 4.52 -9.21 4.41
CA ALA A 154 4.44 -10.39 5.26
C ALA A 154 4.05 -11.66 4.47
N THR A 155 3.08 -11.55 3.55
CA THR A 155 2.63 -12.67 2.72
C THR A 155 3.72 -13.11 1.75
N ALA A 156 4.30 -12.18 0.99
CA ALA A 156 5.34 -12.49 0.01
C ALA A 156 6.55 -13.15 0.68
N PHE A 157 7.03 -12.58 1.80
CA PHE A 157 8.17 -13.13 2.51
C PHE A 157 7.85 -14.40 3.30
N GLY A 158 6.66 -14.52 3.88
CA GLY A 158 6.21 -15.75 4.54
C GLY A 158 6.16 -16.92 3.56
N ILE A 159 5.59 -16.71 2.37
CA ILE A 159 5.56 -17.72 1.32
C ILE A 159 6.99 -18.04 0.82
N LEU A 160 7.82 -17.03 0.57
CA LEU A 160 9.21 -17.25 0.15
C LEU A 160 10.05 -18.00 1.19
N ALA A 161 9.80 -17.78 2.48
CA ALA A 161 10.44 -18.50 3.57
C ALA A 161 9.99 -19.96 3.64
N LEU A 162 8.71 -20.24 3.36
CA LEU A 162 8.18 -21.61 3.33
C LEU A 162 8.67 -22.43 2.13
N ILE A 163 9.00 -21.78 1.00
CA ILE A 163 9.49 -22.46 -0.21
C ILE A 163 11.01 -22.64 -0.21
N GLY A 164 11.74 -21.84 0.57
CA GLY A 164 13.21 -21.76 0.53
C GLY A 164 13.87 -21.64 1.88
N GLY A 165 13.45 -22.45 2.84
CA GLY A 165 14.27 -22.87 4.00
C GLY A 165 15.08 -24.11 3.68
#